data_AF-A0A7J9RGG5-F1
#
_entry.id   AF-A0A7J9RGG5-F1
#
_cell.length_a   1.000
_cell.length_b   1.000
_cell.length_c   1.000
_cell.angle_alpha   90.00
_cell.angle_beta   90.00
_cell.angle_gamma   90.00
#
_symmetry.space_group_name_H-M   'P 1'
#
loop_
_entity.id
_entity.type
_entity.pdbx_description
1 polymer ?
#
loop_
_entity_poly.entity_id
_entity_poly.type
_entity_poly.pdbx_seq_one_letter_code
_entity_poly.pdbx_strand_id
1 'polypeptide(L)' 'LIDWVKSDDEKVRDRMMKNAQSVANRGMDAILALMGRGIGEATCQRLMRKVQRGDKDGLLEAIHIAEIEYARTRRFWG' A
#
# COMPACT_ATOMS: atom_id res chain seq x y z
N LEU A 1 -11.86 -4.45 13.68
CA LEU A 1 -10.96 -5.14 12.71
C LEU A 1 -11.66 -6.34 12.07
N ILE A 2 -12.28 -7.21 12.88
CA ILE A 2 -13.02 -8.40 12.42
C ILE A 2 -14.24 -8.05 11.55
N ASP A 3 -14.95 -6.96 11.84
CA ASP A 3 -16.16 -6.59 11.09
C ASP A 3 -15.87 -6.16 9.66
N TRP A 4 -14.69 -5.61 9.41
CA TRP A 4 -14.26 -5.18 8.08
C TRP A 4 -13.87 -6.37 7.20
N VAL A 5 -13.30 -7.41 7.81
CA VAL A 5 -13.01 -8.69 7.15
C VAL A 5 -14.28 -9.45 6.78
N LYS A 6 -15.36 -9.25 7.56
CA LYS A 6 -16.68 -9.85 7.34
C LYS A 6 -17.61 -8.97 6.48
N SER A 7 -17.13 -7.84 5.98
CA SER A 7 -17.95 -6.92 5.21
C SER A 7 -18.24 -7.50 3.82
N ASP A 8 -19.50 -7.54 3.44
CA ASP A 8 -19.95 -7.90 2.09
C ASP A 8 -19.90 -6.74 1.09
N ASP A 9 -19.49 -5.54 1.53
CA ASP A 9 -19.29 -4.41 0.62
C ASP A 9 -18.20 -4.75 -0.41
N GLU A 10 -18.59 -4.73 -1.68
CA GLU A 10 -17.71 -5.04 -2.80
C GLU A 10 -16.43 -4.20 -2.77
N LYS A 11 -16.50 -2.90 -2.46
CA LYS A 11 -15.33 -2.01 -2.42
C LYS A 11 -14.35 -2.42 -1.32
N VAL A 12 -14.88 -2.83 -0.18
CA VAL A 12 -14.09 -3.29 0.96
C VAL A 12 -13.37 -4.59 0.59
N ARG A 13 -14.10 -5.55 0.02
CA ARG A 13 -13.56 -6.82 -0.44
C ARG A 13 -12.49 -6.63 -1.52
N ASP A 14 -12.74 -5.75 -2.48
CA ASP A 14 -11.80 -5.44 -3.55
C ASP A 14 -10.48 -4.89 -3.03
N ARG A 15 -10.56 -3.94 -2.09
CA ARG A 15 -9.37 -3.39 -1.43
C ARG A 15 -8.61 -4.47 -0.67
N MET A 16 -9.31 -5.34 0.05
CA MET A 16 -8.69 -6.46 0.77
C MET A 16 -7.98 -7.42 -0.18
N MET A 17 -8.64 -7.82 -1.27
CA MET A 17 -8.07 -8.73 -2.26
C MET A 17 -6.84 -8.14 -2.94
N LYS A 18 -6.86 -6.84 -3.30
CA LYS A 18 -5.72 -6.14 -3.88
C LYS A 18 -4.52 -6.07 -2.93
N ASN A 19 -4.76 -5.87 -1.64
CA ASN A 19 -3.71 -5.90 -0.62
C ASN A 19 -3.15 -7.31 -0.43
N ALA A 20 -4.02 -8.32 -0.30
CA ALA A 20 -3.62 -9.71 -0.17
C ALA A 20 -2.80 -10.18 -1.37
N GLN A 21 -3.21 -9.84 -2.60
CA GLN A 21 -2.47 -10.15 -3.81
C GLN A 21 -1.09 -9.49 -3.84
N SER A 22 -1.00 -8.24 -3.38
CA SER A 22 0.28 -7.52 -3.30
C SER A 22 1.24 -8.22 -2.33
N VAL A 23 0.74 -8.63 -1.17
CA VAL A 23 1.51 -9.40 -0.17
C VAL A 23 1.89 -10.78 -0.71
N ALA A 24 0.99 -11.48 -1.40
CA ALA A 24 1.28 -12.79 -2.00
C ALA A 24 2.41 -12.70 -3.05
N ASN A 25 2.41 -11.63 -3.86
CA ASN A 25 3.38 -11.48 -4.95
C ASN A 25 4.76 -10.96 -4.49
N ARG A 26 4.78 -10.06 -3.50
CA ARG A 26 5.99 -9.31 -3.10
C ARG A 26 6.47 -9.63 -1.69
N GLY A 27 5.67 -10.32 -0.88
CA GLY A 27 6.01 -10.71 0.48
C GLY A 27 6.27 -9.50 1.38
N MET A 28 7.42 -9.51 2.06
CA MET A 28 7.80 -8.51 3.05
C MET A 28 7.84 -7.09 2.47
N ASP A 29 8.22 -6.92 1.20
CA ASP A 29 8.31 -5.62 0.54
C ASP A 29 6.93 -4.93 0.47
N ALA A 30 5.88 -5.70 0.17
CA ALA A 30 4.51 -5.18 0.14
C ALA A 30 3.98 -4.88 1.55
N ILE A 31 4.34 -5.71 2.54
CA ILE A 31 4.00 -5.44 3.94
C ILE A 31 4.63 -4.12 4.39
N LEU A 32 5.92 -3.92 4.10
CA LEU A 32 6.65 -2.70 4.44
C LEU A 32 6.01 -1.47 3.81
N ALA A 33 5.65 -1.54 2.53
CA ALA A 33 4.96 -0.45 1.84
C ALA A 33 3.58 -0.15 2.47
N LEU A 34 2.78 -1.17 2.78
CA LEU A 34 1.44 -0.99 3.37
C LEU A 34 1.48 -0.45 4.81
N MET A 35 2.61 -0.59 5.52
CA MET A 35 2.81 0.04 6.83
C MET A 35 3.10 1.54 6.71
N GLY A 36 3.48 2.04 5.54
CA GLY A 36 3.75 3.45 5.31
C GLY A 36 2.49 4.31 5.39
N ARG A 37 2.63 5.52 5.94
CA ARG A 37 1.52 6.41 6.21
C ARG A 37 0.88 6.92 4.91
N GLY A 38 -0.41 6.65 4.75
CA GLY A 38 -1.16 7.06 3.56
C GLY A 38 -0.96 6.15 2.34
N ILE A 39 -0.33 5.00 2.52
CA ILE A 39 -0.15 4.00 1.46
C ILE A 39 -1.33 3.02 1.50
N GLY A 40 -2.25 3.18 0.54
CA GLY A 40 -3.33 2.22 0.27
C GLY A 40 -2.96 1.20 -0.81
N GLU A 41 -3.94 0.40 -1.24
CA GLU A 41 -3.77 -0.69 -2.19
C GLU A 41 -3.20 -0.21 -3.53
N ALA A 42 -3.70 0.92 -4.05
CA ALA A 42 -3.26 1.48 -5.32
C ALA A 42 -1.81 1.99 -5.26
N THR A 43 -1.45 2.70 -4.18
CA THR A 43 -0.08 3.21 -4.00
C THR A 43 0.90 2.05 -3.79
N CYS A 44 0.54 1.05 -2.98
CA CYS A 44 1.35 -0.16 -2.79
C CYS A 44 1.60 -0.86 -4.13
N GLN A 45 0.56 -1.14 -4.92
CA GLN A 45 0.73 -1.77 -6.23
C GLN A 45 1.64 -0.96 -7.17
N ARG A 46 1.59 0.37 -7.11
CA ARG A 46 2.46 1.24 -7.90
C ARG A 46 3.93 1.12 -7.47
N LEU A 47 4.21 1.12 -6.17
CA LEU A 47 5.55 0.90 -5.63
C LEU A 47 6.07 -0.49 -6.01
N MET A 48 5.22 -1.51 -5.91
CA MET A 48 5.48 -2.88 -6.34
C MET A 48 5.56 -3.06 -7.86
N ARG A 49 5.39 -2.02 -8.67
CA ARG A 49 5.72 -2.05 -10.11
C ARG A 49 6.98 -1.25 -10.41
N LYS A 50 7.23 -0.19 -9.63
CA LYS A 50 8.34 0.73 -9.82
C LYS A 50 9.68 0.17 -9.32
N VAL A 51 9.67 -0.48 -8.16
CA VAL A 51 10.91 -0.92 -7.48
C VAL A 51 11.20 -2.37 -7.83
N GLN A 52 12.44 -2.68 -8.21
CA GLN A 52 12.84 -4.06 -8.50
C GLN A 52 12.84 -4.91 -7.22
N ARG A 53 12.52 -6.20 -7.33
CA ARG A 53 12.56 -7.09 -6.16
C ARG A 53 14.00 -7.24 -5.65
N GLY A 54 14.17 -7.14 -4.33
CA GLY A 54 15.49 -7.19 -3.68
C GLY A 54 16.21 -5.85 -3.56
N ASP A 55 15.70 -4.79 -4.20
CA ASP A 55 16.19 -3.43 -4.03
C ASP A 55 15.52 -2.78 -2.81
N LYS A 56 16.09 -3.04 -1.63
CA LYS A 56 15.53 -2.58 -0.36
C LYS A 56 15.67 -1.07 -0.18
N ASP A 57 16.78 -0.49 -0.62
CA ASP A 57 17.02 0.94 -0.47
C ASP A 57 16.11 1.74 -1.39
N GLY A 58 15.96 1.31 -2.66
CA GLY A 58 14.98 1.91 -3.58
C GLY A 58 13.54 1.76 -3.11
N LEU A 59 13.22 0.65 -2.42
CA LEU A 59 11.89 0.48 -1.81
C LEU A 59 11.65 1.50 -0.69
N LEU A 60 12.60 1.65 0.23
CA LEU A 60 12.51 2.57 1.35
C LEU A 60 12.43 4.02 0.88
N GLU A 61 13.24 4.41 -0.12
CA GLU A 61 13.16 5.73 -0.76
C GLU A 61 11.78 5.97 -1.38
N ALA A 62 11.26 4.99 -2.12
CA ALA A 62 9.97 5.13 -2.78
C ALA A 62 8.80 5.22 -1.79
N ILE A 63 8.86 4.49 -0.67
CA ILE A 63 7.91 4.61 0.45
C ILE A 63 8.00 6.01 1.05
N HIS A 64 9.21 6.49 1.35
CA HIS A 64 9.43 7.82 1.94
C HIS A 64 8.84 8.94 1.08
N ILE A 65 9.07 8.90 -0.24
CA ILE A 65 8.48 9.87 -1.17
C ILE A 65 6.94 9.80 -1.14
N ALA A 66 6.36 8.60 -1.10
CA ALA A 66 4.91 8.45 -1.04
C ALA A 66 4.32 9.02 0.26
N GLU A 67 5.02 8.88 1.39
CA GLU A 67 4.60 9.46 2.67
C GLU A 67 4.67 10.99 2.66
N ILE A 68 5.71 11.57 2.06
CA ILE A 68 5.81 13.03 1.87
C ILE A 68 4.65 13.55 1.02
N GLU A 69 4.35 12.89 -0.10
CA GLU A 69 3.24 13.25 -0.98
C GLU A 69 1.89 13.17 -0.26
N TYR A 70 1.68 12.13 0.55
CA TYR A 70 0.49 12.02 1.39
C TYR A 70 0.44 13.16 2.42
N ALA A 71 1.54 13.47 3.11
CA ALA A 71 1.60 14.56 4.08
C ALA A 71 1.33 15.92 3.44
N ARG A 72 1.80 16.15 2.20
CA ARG A 72 1.57 17.38 1.45
C ARG A 72 0.13 17.53 1.00
N THR A 73 -0.49 16.44 0.55
CA THR A 73 -1.81 16.49 -0.10
C THR A 73 -2.96 16.23 0.87
N ARG A 74 -2.77 15.51 1.99
CA ARG A 74 -3.84 15.12 2.93
C ARG A 74 -4.74 16.25 3.41
N ARG A 75 -4.25 17.50 3.44
CA ARG A 75 -5.03 18.68 3.85
C ARG A 75 -6.19 18.98 2.89
N PHE A 76 -6.11 18.53 1.65
CA PHE A 76 -7.11 18.79 0.61
C PHE A 76 -8.20 17.70 0.52
N TRP A 77 -8.11 16.63 1.33
CA TRP A 77 -9.01 15.47 1.30
C TRP A 77 -9.85 15.34 2.58
N GLY A 78 -10.14 16.47 3.24
CA GLY A 78 -11.01 16.56 4.41
C GLY A 78 -12.49 16.51 4.03
#